data_AF-A0A7K9W1N5-F1
#
_entry.id   AF-A0A7K9W1N5-F1
#
_cell.length_a   1.000
_cell.length_b   1.000
_cell.length_c   1.000
_cell.angle_alpha   90.00
_cell.angle_beta   90.00
_cell.angle_gamma   90.00
#
_symmetry.space_group_name_H-M   'P 1'
#
loop_
_entity.id
_entity.type
_entity.pdbx_description
1 polymer ?
#
loop_
_entity_poly.entity_id
_entity_poly.type
_entity_poly.pdbx_seq_one_letter_code
_entity_poly.pdbx_strand_id
1 'polypeptide(L)'
;LRVSELQKTVVNFSPTTEYIENHTIDVITALQKEVKCLSQVALHKQMALDLLLASHGEQCTAINTSCSVYIDQSGRVSTDVK
;
A
#
# COMPACT_ATOMS: atom_id res chain seq x y z
N LEU A 1 23.23 9.20 40.20
CA LEU A 1 21.81 9.48 40.47
C LEU A 1 21.03 9.91 39.23
N ARG A 2 21.51 10.84 38.39
CA ARG A 2 20.77 11.26 37.17
C ARG A 2 20.74 10.24 36.02
N VAL A 3 21.86 9.53 35.79
CA VAL A 3 21.95 8.50 34.73
C VAL A 3 20.99 7.33 34.98
N SER A 4 20.81 6.95 36.24
CA SER A 4 19.96 5.83 36.66
C SER A 4 18.45 6.07 36.45
N GLU A 5 17.98 7.32 36.56
CA GLU A 5 16.58 7.67 36.27
C GLU A 5 16.32 7.76 34.77
N LEU A 6 17.28 8.27 34.01
CA LEU A 6 17.22 8.30 32.55
C LEU A 6 17.18 6.87 31.98
N GLN A 7 18.02 5.98 32.51
CA GLN A 7 18.07 4.58 32.09
C GLN A 7 16.74 3.85 32.36
N LYS A 8 16.10 4.10 33.52
CA LYS A 8 14.74 3.57 33.80
C LYS A 8 13.69 4.08 32.82
N THR A 9 13.76 5.37 32.46
CA THR A 9 12.80 5.97 31.53
C THR A 9 12.96 5.41 30.12
N VAL A 10 14.21 5.26 29.65
CA VAL A 10 14.52 4.67 28.33
C VAL A 10 14.06 3.21 28.24
N VAL A 11 14.35 2.41 29.27
CA VAL A 11 13.93 0.99 29.31
C VAL A 11 12.40 0.85 29.30
N ASN A 12 11.67 1.80 29.88
CA ASN A 12 10.21 1.77 29.87
C ASN A 12 9.61 2.26 28.54
N PHE A 13 10.33 3.11 27.80
CA PHE A 13 9.91 3.61 26.49
C PHE A 13 10.17 2.61 25.36
N SER A 14 11.30 1.89 25.43
CA SER A 14 11.73 0.93 24.40
C SER A 14 10.64 -0.08 23.98
N PRO A 15 9.90 -0.73 24.90
CA PRO A 15 8.85 -1.69 24.52
C PRO A 15 7.66 -1.04 23.83
N THR A 16 7.35 0.21 24.16
CA THR A 16 6.23 0.93 23.54
C THR A 16 6.57 1.27 22.09
N THR A 17 7.80 1.72 21.83
CA THR A 17 8.28 1.99 20.47
C THR A 17 8.31 0.71 19.63
N GLU A 18 8.84 -0.39 20.18
CA GLU A 18 8.87 -1.70 19.51
C GLU A 18 7.46 -2.22 19.18
N TYR A 19 6.51 -2.04 20.11
CA TYR A 19 5.11 -2.38 19.87
C TYR A 19 4.52 -1.56 18.71
N ILE A 20 4.73 -0.24 18.70
CA ILE A 20 4.24 0.64 17.64
C ILE A 20 4.83 0.28 16.28
N GLU A 21 6.15 0.03 16.24
CA GLU A 21 6.86 -0.37 15.02
C GLU A 21 6.28 -1.67 14.45
N ASN A 22 6.18 -2.72 15.28
CA ASN A 22 5.63 -4.01 14.86
C ASN A 22 4.17 -3.91 14.39
N HIS A 23 3.32 -3.14 15.10
CA HIS A 23 1.93 -2.93 14.67
C HIS A 23 1.85 -2.14 13.35
N THR A 24 2.71 -1.15 13.18
CA THR A 24 2.75 -0.34 11.95
C THR A 24 3.17 -1.19 10.76
N ILE A 25 4.20 -2.05 10.93
CA ILE A 25 4.66 -3.00 9.92
C ILE A 25 3.53 -3.97 9.52
N ASP A 26 2.81 -4.53 10.50
CA ASP A 26 1.70 -5.46 10.24
C ASP A 26 0.56 -4.79 9.46
N VAL A 27 0.14 -3.61 9.88
CA VAL A 27 -0.93 -2.84 9.21
C VAL A 27 -0.53 -2.46 7.78
N ILE A 28 0.70 -1.98 7.57
CA ILE A 28 1.16 -1.63 6.21
C ILE A 28 1.21 -2.88 5.32
N THR A 29 1.67 -4.01 5.87
CA THR A 29 1.70 -5.28 5.14
C THR A 29 0.29 -5.76 4.76
N ALA A 30 -0.68 -5.62 5.67
CA ALA A 30 -2.08 -5.93 5.39
C ALA A 30 -2.64 -5.03 4.28
N LEU A 31 -2.42 -3.71 4.37
CA LEU A 31 -2.86 -2.74 3.37
C LEU A 31 -2.25 -3.03 1.99
N GLN A 32 -0.97 -3.40 1.92
CA GLN A 32 -0.34 -3.80 0.65
C GLN A 32 -1.04 -5.01 0.01
N LYS A 33 -1.44 -6.00 0.81
CA LYS A 33 -2.18 -7.17 0.31
C LYS A 33 -3.55 -6.76 -0.22
N GLU A 34 -4.27 -5.90 0.50
CA GLU A 34 -5.58 -5.40 0.06
C GLU A 34 -5.49 -4.59 -1.24
N VAL A 35 -4.52 -3.66 -1.33
CA VAL A 35 -4.28 -2.87 -2.55
C VAL A 35 -3.93 -3.76 -3.73
N LYS A 36 -3.12 -4.81 -3.52
CA LYS A 36 -2.77 -5.79 -4.55
C LYS A 36 -4.00 -6.58 -5.02
N CYS A 37 -4.85 -7.02 -4.12
CA CYS A 37 -6.09 -7.71 -4.49
C CYS A 37 -7.03 -6.78 -5.26
N LEU A 38 -7.18 -5.54 -4.81
CA LEU A 38 -8.03 -4.55 -5.46
C LEU A 38 -7.52 -4.20 -6.87
N SER A 39 -6.21 -4.02 -7.04
CA SER A 39 -5.64 -3.70 -8.36
C SER A 39 -5.85 -4.81 -9.37
N GLN A 40 -5.77 -6.08 -8.95
CA GLN A 40 -6.11 -7.22 -9.81
C GLN A 40 -7.56 -7.17 -10.29
N VAL A 41 -8.52 -6.89 -9.40
CA VAL A 41 -9.94 -6.78 -9.77
C VAL A 41 -10.18 -5.60 -10.70
N ALA A 42 -9.56 -4.44 -10.43
CA ALA A 42 -9.68 -3.25 -11.25
C ALA A 42 -9.12 -3.46 -12.66
N LEU A 43 -7.92 -4.04 -12.77
CA LEU A 43 -7.29 -4.35 -14.07
C LEU A 43 -8.09 -5.37 -14.87
N HIS A 44 -8.62 -6.43 -14.24
CA HIS A 44 -9.51 -7.37 -14.92
C HIS A 44 -10.78 -6.70 -15.45
N LYS A 45 -11.40 -5.81 -14.67
CA LYS A 45 -12.57 -5.06 -15.12
C LYS A 45 -12.23 -4.12 -16.28
N GLN A 46 -11.09 -3.44 -16.22
CA GLN A 46 -10.63 -2.56 -17.30
C GLN A 46 -10.43 -3.38 -18.59
N MET A 47 -9.70 -4.50 -18.54
CA MET A 47 -9.52 -5.38 -19.72
C MET A 47 -10.84 -5.90 -20.28
N ALA A 48 -11.79 -6.27 -19.42
CA ALA A 48 -13.11 -6.72 -19.89
C ALA A 48 -13.88 -5.59 -20.58
N LEU A 49 -13.80 -4.36 -20.06
CA LEU A 49 -14.43 -3.19 -20.68
C LEU A 49 -13.74 -2.82 -22.00
N ASP A 50 -12.41 -2.83 -22.06
CA ASP A 50 -11.66 -2.59 -23.29
C ASP A 50 -12.01 -3.61 -24.38
N LEU A 51 -12.20 -4.88 -24.00
CA LEU A 51 -12.67 -5.91 -24.93
C LEU A 51 -14.09 -5.64 -25.43
N LEU A 52 -15.01 -5.29 -24.53
CA LEU A 52 -16.41 -4.99 -24.89
C LEU A 52 -16.53 -3.72 -25.74
N LEU A 53 -15.64 -2.75 -25.52
CA LEU A 53 -15.63 -1.46 -26.18
C LEU A 53 -14.70 -1.40 -27.38
N ALA A 54 -14.05 -2.51 -27.77
CA ALA A 54 -13.01 -2.54 -28.80
C ALA A 54 -13.39 -1.83 -30.12
N SER A 55 -14.67 -1.80 -30.50
CA SER A 55 -15.18 -1.06 -31.68
C SER A 55 -15.26 0.46 -31.50
N HIS A 56 -15.33 0.93 -30.26
CA HIS A 56 -15.35 2.33 -29.83
C HIS A 56 -13.98 2.79 -29.28
N GLY A 57 -12.96 1.94 -29.33
CA GLY A 57 -11.63 2.14 -28.75
C GLY A 57 -11.50 1.57 -27.33
N GLU A 58 -10.44 1.94 -26.62
CA GLU A 58 -10.30 1.61 -25.19
C GLU A 58 -11.35 2.36 -24.35
N GLN A 59 -11.59 1.90 -23.12
CA GLN A 59 -12.57 2.44 -22.20
C GLN A 59 -12.46 3.96 -22.06
N CYS A 60 -11.25 4.50 -21.92
CA CYS A 60 -11.00 5.92 -21.76
C CYS A 60 -11.41 6.75 -22.99
N THR A 61 -11.19 6.22 -24.19
CA THR A 61 -11.63 6.83 -25.46
C THR A 61 -13.14 6.82 -25.56
N ALA A 62 -13.78 5.70 -25.21
CA ALA A 62 -15.23 5.56 -25.26
C ALA A 62 -15.96 6.55 -24.34
N ILE A 63 -15.35 6.94 -23.21
CA ILE A 63 -15.92 7.94 -22.27
C ILE A 63 -15.33 9.34 -22.44
N ASN A 64 -14.50 9.58 -23.46
CA ASN A 64 -13.84 10.86 -23.74
C ASN A 64 -13.07 11.45 -22.54
N THR A 65 -12.26 10.62 -21.88
CA THR A 65 -11.38 11.02 -20.77
C THR A 65 -9.94 10.58 -21.01
N SER A 66 -8.99 11.18 -20.30
CA SER A 66 -7.60 10.73 -20.32
C SER A 66 -7.44 9.34 -19.72
N CYS A 67 -6.71 8.46 -20.41
CA CYS A 67 -6.43 7.10 -19.94
C CYS A 67 -5.55 7.12 -18.69
N SER A 68 -5.94 6.33 -17.69
CA SER A 68 -5.18 6.13 -16.45
C SER A 68 -4.59 4.74 -16.42
N VAL A 69 -3.41 4.61 -15.82
CA VAL A 69 -2.73 3.33 -15.63
C VAL A 69 -2.44 3.11 -14.15
N TYR A 70 -2.64 1.88 -13.69
CA TYR A 70 -2.19 1.47 -12.38
C TYR A 70 -0.67 1.26 -12.38
N ILE A 71 0.03 1.86 -11.42
CA ILE A 71 1.48 1.69 -11.22
C ILE A 71 1.68 0.91 -9.94
N ASP A 72 2.27 -0.29 -10.03
CA ASP A 72 2.59 -1.09 -8.86
C ASP A 72 3.81 -0.51 -8.11
N GLN A 73 3.58 -0.03 -6.89
CA GLN A 73 4.62 0.48 -5.99
C GLN A 73 4.89 -0.46 -4.80
N SER A 74 4.38 -1.70 -4.85
CA SER A 74 4.57 -2.69 -3.78
C SER A 74 6.04 -2.92 -3.43
N GLY A 75 6.94 -2.85 -4.41
CA GLY A 75 8.38 -2.96 -4.22
C GLY A 75 8.95 -1.89 -3.28
N ARG A 76 8.55 -0.62 -3.45
CA ARG A 76 9.00 0.50 -2.60
C ARG A 76 8.50 0.36 -1.17
N VAL A 77 7.22 0.03 -0.99
CA VAL A 77 6.68 -0.14 0.37
C VAL A 77 7.34 -1.34 1.06
N SER A 78 7.67 -2.40 0.32
CA SER A 78 8.38 -3.57 0.87
C SER A 78 9.84 -3.29 1.24
N THR A 79 10.48 -2.27 0.67
CA THR A 79 11.83 -1.84 1.09
C THR A 79 11.80 -0.96 2.33
N ASP A 80 10.75 -0.15 2.48
CA ASP A 80 10.64 0.84 3.56
C ASP A 80 10.10 0.24 4.87
N VAL A 81 9.45 -0.94 4.80
CA VAL A 81 8.83 -1.66 5.93
C VAL A 81 9.74 -2.78 6.46
N LYS A 82 10.94 -2.93 5.90
CA LYS A 82 11.94 -3.95 6.27
C LYS A 82 12.87 -3.52 7.40
#